data_AF-A0A2G6PC70-F1
#
_entry.id   AF-A0A2G6PC70-F1
#
_cell.length_a   1.000
_cell.length_b   1.000
_cell.length_c   1.000
_cell.angle_alpha   90.00
_cell.angle_beta   90.00
_cell.angle_gamma   90.00
#
_symmetry.space_group_name_H-M   'P 1'
#
loop_
_entity.id
_entity.type
_entity.pdbx_description
1 polymer ?
#
loop_
_entity_poly.entity_id
_entity_poly.type
_entity_poly.pdbx_seq_one_letter_code
_entity_poly.pdbx_strand_id
1 'polypeptide(L)'
;MLLDGIFVLFKGKYIGPEKPGPWSLLFEKLGIDVFKLGPLFIIFGVLWLIWIYSLWTNQQWAFTFGVVICLLTLWYLPIGTLFSLIILGMILFAR
;
A
#
# COMPACT_ATOMS: atom_id res chain seq x y z
N MET A 1 -3.76 -4.44 0.02
CA MET A 1 -2.69 -4.29 -0.98
C MET A 1 -2.28 -5.64 -1.57
N LEU A 2 -1.57 -6.52 -0.85
CA LEU A 2 -1.05 -7.76 -1.43
C LEU A 2 -2.15 -8.65 -2.04
N LEU A 3 -3.14 -9.03 -1.22
CA LEU A 3 -4.24 -9.90 -1.67
C LEU A 3 -5.06 -9.28 -2.80
N ASP A 4 -5.30 -7.98 -2.73
CA ASP A 4 -6.05 -7.22 -3.73
C ASP A 4 -5.30 -7.13 -5.07
N GLY A 5 -3.98 -6.92 -5.03
CA GLY A 5 -3.10 -6.94 -6.18
C GLY A 5 -2.99 -8.33 -6.83
N ILE A 6 -2.93 -9.39 -6.02
CA ILE A 6 -3.00 -10.77 -6.52
C ILE A 6 -4.36 -11.02 -7.18
N PHE A 7 -5.45 -10.65 -6.50
CA PHE A 7 -6.80 -10.92 -6.98
C PHE A 7 -7.09 -10.24 -8.32
N VAL A 8 -6.69 -8.98 -8.51
CA VAL A 8 -6.90 -8.27 -9.79
C VAL A 8 -6.12 -8.90 -10.94
N LEU A 9 -4.92 -9.44 -10.69
CA LEU A 9 -4.16 -10.14 -11.73
C LEU A 9 -4.84 -11.42 -12.20
N PHE A 10 -5.50 -12.15 -11.30
CA PHE A 10 -6.18 -13.41 -11.64
C PHE A 10 -7.63 -13.23 -12.11
N LYS A 11 -8.32 -12.18 -11.65
CA LYS A 11 -9.75 -11.98 -11.88
C LYS A 11 -10.09 -10.79 -12.75
N GLY A 12 -9.10 -9.95 -13.09
CA GLY A 12 -9.32 -8.72 -13.86
C GLY A 12 -10.11 -7.63 -13.14
N LYS A 13 -10.38 -7.80 -11.83
CA LYS A 13 -11.10 -6.82 -11.00
C LYS A 13 -10.58 -6.82 -9.57
N TYR A 14 -10.71 -5.68 -8.89
CA TYR A 14 -10.35 -5.53 -7.47
C TYR A 14 -11.36 -6.19 -6.53
N ILE A 15 -10.97 -6.40 -5.28
CA ILE A 15 -11.87 -6.88 -4.23
C ILE A 15 -12.79 -5.73 -3.81
N GLY A 16 -14.09 -5.90 -4.01
CA GLY A 16 -15.11 -4.93 -3.59
C GLY A 16 -15.93 -4.38 -4.77
N PRO A 17 -16.28 -3.08 -4.76
CA PRO A 17 -17.16 -2.48 -5.78
C PRO A 17 -16.51 -2.49 -7.17
N GLU A 18 -17.34 -2.44 -8.22
CA GLU A 18 -16.87 -2.47 -9.62
C GLU A 18 -15.95 -1.30 -9.97
N LYS A 19 -16.23 -0.11 -9.41
CA LYS A 19 -15.37 1.06 -9.56
C LYS A 19 -14.32 1.08 -8.45
N PRO A 20 -13.02 1.07 -8.80
CA PRO A 20 -11.97 1.20 -7.81
C PRO A 20 -12.06 2.57 -7.11
N GLY A 21 -11.42 2.68 -5.93
CA GLY A 21 -11.49 3.87 -5.06
C GLY A 21 -11.15 5.20 -5.74
N PRO A 22 -11.34 6.35 -5.08
CA PRO A 22 -11.41 7.68 -5.71
C PRO A 22 -10.19 8.07 -6.56
N TRP A 23 -9.01 7.50 -6.30
CA TRP A 23 -7.82 7.70 -7.11
C TRP A 23 -7.90 7.07 -8.51
N SER A 24 -8.80 6.12 -8.74
CA SER A 24 -9.08 5.54 -10.06
C SER A 24 -9.36 6.62 -11.10
N LEU A 25 -10.11 7.65 -10.73
CA LEU A 25 -10.42 8.79 -11.58
C LEU A 25 -9.16 9.56 -12.03
N LEU A 26 -8.13 9.63 -11.19
CA LEU A 26 -6.88 10.31 -11.53
C LEU A 26 -6.07 9.47 -12.53
N PHE A 27 -5.96 8.17 -12.30
CA PHE A 27 -5.29 7.25 -13.23
C PHE A 27 -6.01 7.16 -14.57
N GLU A 28 -7.34 7.07 -14.56
CA GLU A 28 -8.18 7.09 -15.77
C GLU A 28 -7.97 8.38 -16.57
N LYS A 29 -7.90 9.55 -15.92
CA LYS A 29 -7.59 10.83 -16.57
C LYS A 29 -6.21 10.87 -17.20
N LEU A 30 -5.26 10.11 -16.66
CA LEU A 30 -3.91 9.96 -17.20
C LEU A 30 -3.84 8.88 -18.29
N GLY A 31 -4.95 8.25 -18.66
CA GLY A 31 -5.00 7.14 -19.62
C GLY A 31 -4.41 5.83 -19.08
N ILE A 32 -4.24 5.72 -17.77
CA ILE A 32 -3.70 4.54 -17.10
C ILE A 32 -4.86 3.62 -16.73
N ASP A 33 -4.81 2.38 -17.23
CA ASP A 33 -5.74 1.34 -16.83
C ASP A 33 -5.50 0.93 -15.37
N VAL A 34 -6.45 1.27 -14.50
CA VAL A 34 -6.37 1.04 -13.05
C VAL A 34 -6.22 -0.45 -12.75
N PHE A 35 -6.82 -1.35 -13.54
CA PHE A 35 -6.75 -2.80 -13.30
C PHE A 35 -5.36 -3.38 -13.59
N LYS A 36 -4.51 -2.64 -14.30
CA LYS A 36 -3.09 -2.99 -14.52
C LYS A 36 -2.19 -2.59 -13.36
N LEU A 37 -2.70 -1.90 -12.33
CA LEU A 37 -1.92 -1.53 -11.14
C LEU A 37 -1.75 -2.68 -10.14
N GLY A 38 -2.30 -3.87 -10.42
CA GLY A 38 -2.13 -5.07 -9.59
C GLY A 38 -0.70 -5.34 -9.11
N PRO A 39 0.32 -5.36 -10.00
CA PRO A 39 1.72 -5.58 -9.61
C PRO A 39 2.24 -4.53 -8.62
N LEU A 40 1.83 -3.26 -8.76
CA LEU A 40 2.21 -2.18 -7.84
C LEU A 40 1.72 -2.47 -6.43
N PHE A 41 0.47 -2.94 -6.28
CA PHE A 41 -0.08 -3.30 -4.98
C PHE A 41 0.57 -4.55 -4.38
N ILE A 42 1.02 -5.49 -5.20
CA ILE A 42 1.80 -6.64 -4.75
C ILE A 42 3.15 -6.17 -4.20
N ILE A 43 3.86 -5.30 -4.93
CA ILE A 43 5.14 -4.73 -4.48
C ILE A 43 4.97 -4.04 -3.13
N PHE A 44 4.00 -3.14 -2.98
CA PHE A 44 3.74 -2.51 -1.68
C PHE A 44 3.39 -3.50 -0.59
N GLY A 45 2.58 -4.52 -0.91
CA GLY A 45 2.26 -5.60 0.01
C GLY A 45 3.49 -6.34 0.53
N VAL A 46 4.43 -6.68 -0.36
CA VAL A 46 5.70 -7.32 0.01
C VAL A 46 6.59 -6.38 0.82
N LEU A 47 6.69 -5.10 0.43
CA LEU A 47 7.46 -4.11 1.19
C LEU A 47 6.94 -3.96 2.62
N TRP A 48 5.62 -3.99 2.85
CA TRP A 48 5.03 -3.98 4.18
C TRP A 48 5.43 -5.21 5.01
N LEU A 49 5.45 -6.40 4.39
CA LEU A 49 5.91 -7.63 5.06
C LEU A 49 7.40 -7.59 5.40
N ILE A 50 8.23 -7.06 4.49
CA ILE A 50 9.66 -6.83 4.74
C ILE A 50 9.85 -5.89 5.92
N TRP A 51 9.04 -4.83 6.01
CA TRP A 51 9.11 -3.88 7.11
C TRP A 51 8.74 -4.55 8.45
N ILE A 52 7.67 -5.35 8.49
CA ILE A 52 7.29 -6.12 9.68
C ILE A 52 8.43 -7.05 10.12
N TYR A 53 9.05 -7.76 9.17
CA TYR A 53 10.22 -8.61 9.46
C TYR A 53 11.40 -7.80 10.00
N SER A 54 11.63 -6.60 9.47
CA SER A 54 12.70 -5.70 9.93
C SER A 54 12.49 -5.22 11.36
N LEU A 55 11.24 -4.93 11.74
CA LEU A 55 10.88 -4.59 13.11
C LEU A 55 11.10 -5.78 14.04
N TRP A 56 10.63 -6.97 13.64
CA TRP A 56 10.76 -8.20 14.43
C TRP A 56 12.21 -8.57 14.71
N THR A 57 13.10 -8.31 13.74
CA THR A 57 14.53 -8.60 13.84
C THR A 57 15.37 -7.41 14.32
N ASN A 58 14.74 -6.34 14.80
CA ASN A 58 15.40 -5.13 15.32
C ASN A 58 16.44 -4.53 14.36
N GLN A 59 16.13 -4.50 13.06
CA GLN A 59 17.04 -3.93 12.06
C GLN A 59 17.13 -2.41 12.20
N GLN A 60 18.34 -1.86 12.06
CA GLN A 60 18.60 -0.42 12.18
C GLN A 60 17.84 0.41 11.13
N TRP A 61 17.57 -0.17 9.96
CA TRP A 61 16.85 0.50 8.87
C TRP A 61 15.32 0.45 8.99
N ALA A 62 14.78 -0.29 9.97
CA ALA A 62 13.34 -0.47 10.14
C ALA A 62 12.60 0.88 10.32
N PHE A 63 13.22 1.83 11.02
CA PHE A 63 12.67 3.18 11.19
C PHE A 63 12.56 3.92 9.85
N THR A 64 13.69 4.09 9.14
CA THR A 64 13.73 4.85 7.89
C THR A 64 12.84 4.21 6.83
N PHE A 65 12.89 2.88 6.71
CA PHE A 65 12.05 2.14 5.77
C PHE A 65 10.56 2.28 6.09
N GLY A 66 10.19 2.22 7.38
CA GLY A 66 8.83 2.42 7.85
C GLY A 66 8.26 3.80 7.49
N VAL A 67 9.04 4.86 7.68
CA VAL A 67 8.64 6.21 7.27
C VAL A 67 8.43 6.29 5.76
N VAL A 68 9.38 5.79 4.97
CA VAL A 68 9.31 5.83 3.50
C VAL A 68 8.09 5.07 2.99
N ILE A 69 7.86 3.84 3.47
CA ILE A 69 6.73 3.04 2.99
C ILE A 69 5.38 3.65 3.39
N CYS A 70 5.26 4.25 4.58
CA CYS A 70 4.06 4.99 4.97
C CYS A 70 3.76 6.11 3.99
N LEU A 71 4.75 6.96 3.67
CA LEU A 71 4.57 8.07 2.73
C LEU A 71 4.17 7.58 1.34
N LEU A 72 4.80 6.53 0.83
CA LEU A 72 4.50 5.96 -0.48
C LEU A 72 3.11 5.31 -0.57
N THR A 73 2.49 4.97 0.56
CA THR A 73 1.21 4.25 0.61
C THR A 73 0.05 5.10 1.14
N LEU A 74 0.27 6.39 1.46
CA LEU A 74 -0.76 7.34 1.89
C LEU A 74 -1.90 7.53 0.89
N TRP A 75 -1.69 7.27 -0.38
CA TRP A 75 -2.72 7.43 -1.41
C TRP A 75 -3.63 6.19 -1.56
N TYR A 76 -3.40 5.09 -0.84
CA TYR A 76 -4.27 3.90 -0.92
C TYR A 76 -5.49 4.02 0.01
N LEU A 77 -6.50 4.74 -0.46
CA LEU A 77 -7.73 5.00 0.30
C LEU A 77 -8.70 3.79 0.33
N PRO A 78 -9.49 3.64 1.40
CA PRO A 78 -9.35 4.32 2.70
C PRO A 78 -8.37 3.57 3.63
N ILE A 79 -8.23 2.26 3.45
CA ILE A 79 -7.61 1.37 4.43
C ILE A 79 -6.09 1.59 4.52
N GLY A 80 -5.38 1.68 3.40
CA GLY A 80 -3.92 1.85 3.44
C GLY A 80 -3.49 3.22 3.94
N THR A 81 -4.24 4.27 3.60
CA THR A 81 -4.02 5.60 4.16
C THR A 81 -4.15 5.58 5.68
N LEU A 82 -5.22 4.98 6.21
CA LEU A 82 -5.45 4.89 7.64
C LEU A 82 -4.32 4.12 8.34
N PHE A 83 -3.95 2.93 7.82
CA PHE A 83 -2.84 2.15 8.38
C PHE A 83 -1.52 2.91 8.32
N SER A 84 -1.23 3.60 7.22
CA SER A 84 -0.01 4.40 7.06
C SER A 84 0.06 5.54 8.06
N LEU A 85 -1.06 6.23 8.31
CA LEU A 85 -1.12 7.32 9.29
C LEU A 85 -0.95 6.82 10.73
N ILE A 86 -1.62 5.73 11.09
CA ILE A 86 -1.48 5.12 12.42
C ILE A 86 -0.03 4.70 12.65
N ILE A 87 0.56 3.97 11.69
CA ILE A 87 1.93 3.48 11.80
C ILE A 87 2.94 4.62 11.80
N LEU A 88 2.77 5.63 10.94
CA LEU A 88 3.63 6.81 10.93
C LEU A 88 3.56 7.53 12.29
N GLY A 89 2.36 7.69 12.86
CA GLY A 89 2.18 8.23 14.20
C GLY A 89 2.93 7.42 15.26
N MET A 90 2.79 6.08 15.25
CA MET A 90 3.53 5.21 16.18
C MET A 90 5.04 5.35 16.01
N ILE A 91 5.55 5.34 14.77
CA ILE A 91 7.00 5.45 14.50
C ILE A 91 7.57 6.79 15.00
N LEU A 92 6.80 7.88 14.83
CA LEU A 92 7.26 9.23 15.19
C LEU A 92 7.11 9.54 16.69
N PHE A 93 6.06 9.04 17.34
CA PHE A 93 5.70 9.41 18.71
C PHE A 93 5.96 8.33 19.77
N ALA A 94 6.03 7.05 19.41
CA ALA A 94 6.25 5.95 20.37
C ALA A 94 7.75 5.68 20.65
N ARG A 95 8.58 6.72 20.53
CA ARG A 95 9.99 6.68 20.92
C ARG A 95 10.15 6.73 22.43
#